data_AF-A0A8T3NIZ6-F1
#
_entry.id   AF-A0A8T3NIZ6-F1
#
_cell.length_a   1.000
_cell.length_b   1.000
_cell.length_c   1.000
_cell.angle_alpha   90.00
_cell.angle_beta   90.00
_cell.angle_gamma   90.00
#
_symmetry.space_group_name_H-M   'P 1'
#
loop_
_entity.id
_entity.type
_entity.pdbx_description
1 polymer ?
#
loop_
_entity_poly.entity_id
_entity_poly.type
_entity_poly.pdbx_seq_one_letter_code
_entity_poly.pdbx_strand_id
1 'polypeptide(L)'
;MAESKSSETIRVYVTDMAALESHIEEALDRQLDIVKDHPKASAAVNQLHVLARSHRDALKAHIESRGGSTTGGIKGAVAAAAGVAAGLIDKVRPESVSKALRDDYTAVNHATIGYTMLHATAGMLGDQATASLAERHIRDYTSAIEGINQIIADVVAWDLRNDGLDVDQSAVQETTEKLNNIWRETEPSVK
;
A
#
# COMPACT_ATOMS: atom_id res chain seq x y z
N MET A 1 -11.93 -29.79 14.54
CA MET A 1 -11.52 -29.86 13.12
C MET A 1 -11.90 -28.62 12.32
N ALA A 2 -13.15 -28.12 12.39
CA ALA A 2 -13.54 -26.88 11.70
C ALA A 2 -12.81 -25.63 12.24
N GLU A 3 -12.72 -25.50 13.56
CA GLU A 3 -12.05 -24.36 14.23
C GLU A 3 -10.55 -24.26 13.90
N SER A 4 -9.85 -25.41 13.76
CA SER A 4 -8.44 -25.41 13.34
C SER A 4 -8.28 -24.99 11.89
N LYS A 5 -9.20 -25.39 11.00
CA LYS A 5 -9.18 -24.99 9.59
C LYS A 5 -9.47 -23.51 9.40
N SER A 6 -10.43 -22.94 10.16
CA SER A 6 -10.69 -21.49 10.14
C SER A 6 -9.46 -20.69 10.59
N SER A 7 -8.82 -21.10 11.69
CA SER A 7 -7.61 -20.44 12.19
C SER A 7 -6.43 -20.56 11.22
N GLU A 8 -6.29 -21.70 10.54
CA GLU A 8 -5.25 -21.90 9.53
C GLU A 8 -5.47 -21.00 8.31
N THR A 9 -6.71 -20.94 7.78
CA THR A 9 -7.07 -20.05 6.67
C THR A 9 -6.74 -18.60 7.01
N ILE A 10 -7.16 -18.10 8.17
CA ILE A 10 -6.86 -16.72 8.59
C ILE A 10 -5.36 -16.49 8.69
N ARG A 11 -4.62 -17.45 9.27
CA ARG A 11 -3.16 -17.34 9.40
C ARG A 11 -2.45 -17.22 8.05
N VAL A 12 -2.92 -17.93 7.02
CA VAL A 12 -2.39 -17.81 5.66
C VAL A 12 -2.57 -16.38 5.15
N TYR A 13 -3.78 -15.84 5.18
CA TYR A 13 -4.04 -14.46 4.74
C TYR A 13 -3.20 -13.42 5.50
N VAL A 14 -3.09 -13.53 6.83
CA VAL A 14 -2.28 -12.59 7.63
C VAL A 14 -0.80 -12.68 7.24
N THR A 15 -0.30 -13.89 6.96
CA THR A 15 1.09 -14.11 6.52
C THR A 15 1.33 -13.54 5.12
N ASP A 16 0.38 -13.74 4.19
CA ASP A 16 0.45 -13.20 2.84
C ASP A 16 0.46 -11.66 2.85
N MET A 17 -0.40 -11.05 3.67
CA MET A 17 -0.39 -9.59 3.84
C MET A 17 0.93 -9.11 4.45
N ALA A 18 1.50 -9.82 5.44
CA ALA A 18 2.78 -9.41 6.03
C ALA A 18 3.94 -9.47 5.01
N ALA A 19 3.90 -10.43 4.07
CA ALA A 19 4.83 -10.52 2.96
C ALA A 19 4.65 -9.35 1.99
N LEU A 20 3.40 -9.07 1.59
CA LEU A 20 3.07 -7.95 0.72
C LEU A 20 3.54 -6.61 1.29
N GLU A 21 3.27 -6.33 2.58
CA GLU A 21 3.74 -5.11 3.24
C GLU A 21 5.26 -4.98 3.25
N SER A 22 5.98 -6.10 3.41
CA SER A 22 7.45 -6.10 3.35
C SER A 22 7.94 -5.70 1.96
N HIS A 23 7.31 -6.22 0.90
CA HIS A 23 7.66 -5.87 -0.49
C HIS A 23 7.33 -4.41 -0.81
N ILE A 24 6.20 -3.90 -0.32
CA ILE A 24 5.80 -2.50 -0.49
C ILE A 24 6.81 -1.58 0.21
N GLU A 25 7.17 -1.85 1.46
CA GLU A 25 8.16 -1.07 2.21
C GLU A 25 9.52 -1.05 1.50
N GLU A 26 10.01 -2.20 1.03
CA GLU A 26 11.26 -2.27 0.29
C GLU A 26 11.23 -1.46 -1.03
N ALA A 27 10.09 -1.42 -1.72
CA ALA A 27 9.92 -0.61 -2.92
C ALA A 27 9.94 0.89 -2.60
N LEU A 28 9.22 1.29 -1.55
CA LEU A 28 9.15 2.67 -1.09
C LEU A 28 10.51 3.20 -0.61
N ASP A 29 11.29 2.38 0.09
CA ASP A 29 12.65 2.73 0.53
C ASP A 29 13.55 3.10 -0.66
N ARG A 30 13.47 2.35 -1.77
CA ARG A 30 14.20 2.64 -3.00
C ARG A 30 13.72 3.93 -3.70
N GLN A 31 12.45 4.30 -3.53
CA GLN A 31 11.88 5.48 -4.17
C GLN A 31 12.12 6.79 -3.42
N LEU A 32 12.51 6.74 -2.13
CA LEU A 32 12.79 7.95 -1.34
C LEU A 32 13.79 8.89 -2.04
N ASP A 33 14.81 8.33 -2.68
CA ASP A 33 15.79 9.09 -3.46
C ASP A 33 15.24 9.63 -4.79
N ILE A 34 14.27 8.96 -5.39
CA ILE A 34 13.61 9.37 -6.65
C ILE A 34 12.76 10.61 -6.40
N VAL A 35 12.02 10.63 -5.29
CA VAL A 35 11.02 11.67 -5.01
C VAL A 35 11.55 12.85 -4.19
N LYS A 36 12.81 12.81 -3.75
CA LYS A 36 13.40 13.77 -2.79
C LYS A 36 13.29 15.24 -3.20
N ASP A 37 13.33 15.52 -4.50
CA ASP A 37 13.34 16.88 -5.04
C ASP A 37 11.91 17.45 -5.23
N HIS A 38 10.86 16.65 -4.99
CA HIS A 38 9.47 17.10 -4.99
C HIS A 38 8.86 16.98 -3.58
N PRO A 39 8.72 18.09 -2.82
CA PRO A 39 8.35 18.05 -1.40
C PRO A 39 7.07 17.28 -1.09
N LYS A 40 6.00 17.45 -1.88
CA LYS A 40 4.73 16.73 -1.64
C LYS A 40 4.83 15.24 -1.97
N ALA A 41 5.66 14.87 -2.95
CA ALA A 41 5.82 13.47 -3.33
C ALA A 41 6.68 12.75 -2.30
N SER A 42 7.79 13.39 -1.86
CA SER A 42 8.61 12.92 -0.76
C SER A 42 7.80 12.71 0.53
N ALA A 43 6.91 13.66 0.87
CA ALA A 43 6.02 13.51 2.02
C ALA A 43 5.06 12.30 1.87
N ALA A 44 4.46 12.13 0.69
CA ALA A 44 3.54 11.02 0.42
C ALA A 44 4.23 9.65 0.47
N VAL A 45 5.38 9.49 -0.20
CA VAL A 45 6.18 8.24 -0.18
C VAL A 45 6.66 7.93 1.22
N ASN A 46 7.15 8.92 1.97
CA ASN A 46 7.58 8.70 3.34
C ASN A 46 6.41 8.29 4.26
N GLN A 47 5.23 8.88 4.09
CA GLN A 47 4.03 8.47 4.82
C GLN A 47 3.67 7.01 4.49
N LEU A 48 3.67 6.63 3.21
CA LEU A 48 3.41 5.25 2.80
C LEU A 48 4.44 4.28 3.37
N HIS A 49 5.72 4.64 3.37
CA HIS A 49 6.79 3.81 3.91
C HIS A 49 6.58 3.55 5.40
N VAL A 50 6.20 4.59 6.17
CA VAL A 50 5.86 4.45 7.59
C VAL A 50 4.63 3.55 7.79
N LEU A 51 3.59 3.71 6.97
CA LEU A 51 2.39 2.88 7.03
C LEU A 51 2.70 1.41 6.73
N ALA A 52 3.35 1.10 5.61
CA ALA A 52 3.70 -0.26 5.21
C ALA A 52 4.53 -0.96 6.30
N ARG A 53 5.52 -0.26 6.85
CA ARG A 53 6.30 -0.74 7.99
C ARG A 53 5.45 -1.03 9.21
N SER A 54 4.58 -0.09 9.60
CA SER A 54 3.71 -0.27 10.76
C SER A 54 2.72 -1.41 10.56
N HIS A 55 2.18 -1.59 9.35
CA HIS A 55 1.24 -2.66 9.02
C HIS A 55 1.93 -4.02 9.05
N ARG A 56 3.11 -4.14 8.42
CA ARG A 56 3.95 -5.34 8.49
C ARG A 56 4.23 -5.75 9.92
N ASP A 57 4.66 -4.82 10.76
CA ASP A 57 5.06 -5.09 12.14
C ASP A 57 3.83 -5.49 12.97
N ALA A 58 2.67 -4.86 12.74
CA ALA A 58 1.40 -5.23 13.38
C ALA A 58 0.92 -6.64 12.99
N LEU A 59 1.02 -7.01 11.71
CA LEU A 59 0.67 -8.35 11.23
C LEU A 59 1.60 -9.43 11.81
N LYS A 60 2.91 -9.17 11.86
CA LYS A 60 3.88 -10.08 12.50
C LYS A 60 3.56 -10.29 13.98
N ALA A 61 3.32 -9.21 14.72
CA ALA A 61 2.92 -9.29 16.13
C ALA A 61 1.59 -10.05 16.30
N HIS A 62 0.64 -9.85 15.39
CA HIS A 62 -0.64 -10.56 15.40
C HIS A 62 -0.44 -12.07 15.19
N ILE A 63 0.42 -12.50 14.27
CA ILE A 63 0.78 -13.92 14.07
C ILE A 63 1.43 -14.50 15.34
N GLU A 64 2.38 -13.78 15.95
CA GLU A 64 3.10 -14.22 17.14
C GLU A 64 2.17 -14.42 18.34
N SER A 65 1.22 -13.50 18.54
CA SER A 65 0.24 -13.56 19.64
C SER A 65 -0.67 -14.80 19.58
N ARG A 66 -0.80 -15.43 18.41
CA ARG A 66 -1.68 -16.59 18.16
C ARG A 66 -0.98 -17.94 18.23
N GLY A 67 0.33 -17.98 18.51
CA GLY A 67 1.16 -19.19 18.35
C GLY A 67 2.27 -19.36 19.38
N GLY A 68 2.04 -19.00 20.64
CA GLY A 68 3.05 -19.07 21.71
C GLY A 68 3.79 -20.42 21.84
N SER A 69 4.94 -20.55 21.18
CA SER A 69 6.23 -20.90 21.80
C SER A 69 7.35 -20.67 20.79
N THR A 70 8.31 -19.88 21.24
CA THR A 70 9.55 -19.51 20.58
C THR A 70 10.48 -20.73 20.43
N THR A 71 10.33 -21.55 19.40
CA THR A 71 11.43 -22.39 18.86
C THR A 71 11.03 -23.04 17.53
N GLY A 72 11.61 -22.58 16.42
CA GLY A 72 11.73 -23.36 15.18
C GLY A 72 10.78 -23.00 14.02
N GLY A 73 9.46 -23.03 14.23
CA GLY A 73 8.49 -23.01 13.12
C GLY A 73 8.25 -21.64 12.45
N ILE A 74 8.27 -20.55 13.22
CA ILE A 74 7.93 -19.20 12.71
C ILE A 74 9.08 -18.57 11.93
N LYS A 75 10.34 -18.89 12.28
CA LYS A 75 11.51 -18.41 11.53
C LYS A 75 11.46 -18.84 10.06
N GLY A 76 10.84 -19.98 9.74
CA GLY A 76 10.68 -20.47 8.37
C GLY A 76 9.64 -19.69 7.54
N ALA A 77 8.49 -19.32 8.12
CA ALA A 77 7.43 -18.61 7.40
C ALA A 77 7.75 -17.12 7.19
N VAL A 78 8.37 -16.47 8.17
CA VAL A 78 8.87 -15.08 8.04
C VAL A 78 10.05 -15.01 7.06
N ALA A 79 10.92 -16.02 7.04
CA ALA A 79 12.00 -16.12 6.06
C ALA A 79 11.51 -16.45 4.63
N ALA A 80 10.40 -17.17 4.49
CA ALA A 80 9.79 -17.47 3.18
C ALA A 80 9.12 -16.25 2.55
N ALA A 81 8.47 -15.40 3.36
CA ALA A 81 7.91 -14.11 2.91
C ALA A 81 8.99 -13.13 2.41
N ALA A 82 10.20 -13.20 2.96
CA ALA A 82 11.35 -12.40 2.49
C ALA A 82 12.02 -12.97 1.22
N GLY A 83 11.53 -14.10 0.70
CA GLY A 83 12.27 -14.94 -0.25
C GLY A 83 12.03 -14.72 -1.74
N VAL A 84 11.16 -13.81 -2.18
CA VAL A 84 10.90 -13.60 -3.61
C VAL A 84 11.02 -12.13 -4.00
N ALA A 85 12.26 -11.63 -4.06
CA ALA A 85 12.56 -10.44 -4.85
C ALA A 85 12.82 -10.88 -6.30
N ALA A 86 11.74 -10.97 -7.09
CA ALA A 86 11.86 -11.15 -8.52
C ALA A 86 12.32 -9.82 -9.17
N GLY A 87 13.61 -9.78 -9.52
CA GLY A 87 14.10 -9.28 -10.82
C GLY A 87 13.78 -7.85 -11.24
N LEU A 88 14.73 -6.95 -10.95
CA LEU A 88 15.35 -5.98 -11.86
C LEU A 88 14.59 -5.60 -13.16
N ILE A 89 13.95 -4.43 -13.13
CA ILE A 89 13.71 -3.51 -14.26
C ILE A 89 13.78 -2.11 -13.59
N ASP A 90 14.52 -1.08 -14.00
CA ASP A 90 14.95 -0.70 -15.34
C ASP A 90 16.27 0.08 -15.33
N LYS A 91 17.00 0.04 -16.45
CA LYS A 91 18.19 0.86 -16.72
C LYS A 91 17.93 1.71 -17.96
N VAL A 92 16.84 2.47 -17.98
CA VAL A 92 16.52 3.41 -19.08
C VAL A 92 15.77 4.62 -18.51
N ARG A 93 16.44 5.78 -18.47
CA ARG A 93 15.98 7.08 -17.92
C ARG A 93 15.77 7.05 -16.38
N PRO A 94 16.07 8.14 -15.65
CA PRO A 94 15.58 8.27 -14.28
C PRO A 94 14.05 8.07 -14.29
N GLU A 95 13.54 7.18 -13.43
CA GLU A 95 12.10 7.04 -13.21
C GLU A 95 11.53 8.41 -12.84
N SER A 96 10.46 8.84 -13.52
CA SER A 96 9.86 10.14 -13.23
C SER A 96 9.08 10.07 -11.92
N VAL A 97 9.00 11.17 -11.18
CA VAL A 97 8.37 11.17 -9.84
C VAL A 97 6.88 10.80 -9.95
N SER A 98 6.22 11.21 -11.03
CA SER A 98 4.83 10.82 -11.30
C SER A 98 4.63 9.33 -11.53
N LYS A 99 5.59 8.63 -12.15
CA LYS A 99 5.51 7.18 -12.36
C LYS A 99 5.74 6.42 -11.06
N ALA A 100 6.69 6.87 -10.23
CA ALA A 100 6.87 6.31 -8.89
C ALA A 100 5.57 6.39 -8.08
N LEU A 101 4.93 7.58 -8.01
CA LEU A 101 3.65 7.73 -7.31
C LEU A 101 2.50 6.90 -7.90
N ARG A 102 2.47 6.70 -9.22
CA ARG A 102 1.49 5.80 -9.87
C ARG A 102 1.70 4.34 -9.43
N ASP A 103 2.95 3.90 -9.34
CA ASP A 103 3.28 2.54 -8.93
C ASP A 103 2.94 2.34 -7.46
N ASP A 104 3.18 3.35 -6.61
CA ASP A 104 2.78 3.37 -5.20
C ASP A 104 1.26 3.28 -5.07
N TYR A 105 0.53 4.11 -5.81
CA TYR A 105 -0.93 4.08 -5.87
C TYR A 105 -1.45 2.68 -6.21
N THR A 106 -0.81 2.00 -7.18
CA THR A 106 -1.18 0.65 -7.60
C THR A 106 -0.91 -0.37 -6.50
N ALA A 107 0.27 -0.29 -5.87
CA ALA A 107 0.68 -1.20 -4.81
C ALA A 107 -0.25 -1.10 -3.59
N VAL A 108 -0.61 0.12 -3.15
CA VAL A 108 -1.48 0.29 -1.97
C VAL A 108 -2.95 -0.01 -2.28
N ASN A 109 -3.43 0.18 -3.51
CA ASN A 109 -4.74 -0.33 -3.91
C ASN A 109 -4.77 -1.87 -3.91
N HIS A 110 -3.69 -2.51 -4.36
CA HIS A 110 -3.55 -3.96 -4.30
C HIS A 110 -3.55 -4.46 -2.84
N ALA A 111 -2.83 -3.79 -1.94
CA ALA A 111 -2.90 -4.10 -0.51
C ALA A 111 -4.30 -3.87 0.08
N THR A 112 -4.97 -2.78 -0.31
CA THR A 112 -6.33 -2.45 0.16
C THR A 112 -7.34 -3.53 -0.20
N ILE A 113 -7.30 -4.07 -1.42
CA ILE A 113 -8.19 -5.17 -1.79
C ILE A 113 -7.81 -6.47 -1.07
N GLY A 114 -6.51 -6.72 -0.85
CA GLY A 114 -6.02 -7.83 -0.01
C GLY A 114 -6.55 -7.76 1.43
N TYR A 115 -6.49 -6.59 2.06
CA TYR A 115 -7.09 -6.38 3.38
C TYR A 115 -8.60 -6.49 3.38
N THR A 116 -9.27 -6.09 2.30
CA THR A 116 -10.73 -6.29 2.17
C THR A 116 -11.08 -7.77 2.19
N MET A 117 -10.31 -8.61 1.48
CA MET A 117 -10.46 -10.06 1.51
C MET A 117 -10.18 -10.65 2.90
N LEU A 118 -9.12 -10.18 3.58
CA LEU A 118 -8.81 -10.59 4.95
C LEU A 118 -9.91 -10.19 5.94
N HIS A 119 -10.38 -8.94 5.88
CA HIS A 119 -11.47 -8.43 6.71
C HIS A 119 -12.73 -9.28 6.55
N ALA A 120 -13.15 -9.52 5.31
CA ALA A 120 -14.32 -10.35 5.02
C ALA A 120 -14.14 -11.79 5.53
N THR A 121 -12.98 -12.41 5.26
CA THR A 121 -12.67 -13.77 5.70
C THR A 121 -12.69 -13.89 7.21
N ALA A 122 -12.00 -12.99 7.91
CA ALA A 122 -11.94 -12.97 9.36
C ALA A 122 -13.32 -12.74 9.99
N GLY A 123 -14.10 -11.78 9.46
CA GLY A 123 -15.46 -11.52 9.91
C GLY A 123 -16.40 -12.72 9.73
N MET A 124 -16.35 -13.37 8.57
CA MET A 124 -17.16 -14.56 8.26
C MET A 124 -16.78 -15.79 9.09
N LEU A 125 -15.53 -15.87 9.56
CA LEU A 125 -15.02 -16.95 10.39
C LEU A 125 -15.00 -16.62 11.90
N GLY A 126 -15.54 -15.47 12.29
CA GLY A 126 -15.71 -15.07 13.70
C GLY A 126 -14.46 -14.48 14.38
N ASP A 127 -13.42 -14.14 13.63
CA ASP A 127 -12.18 -13.55 14.16
C ASP A 127 -12.19 -12.02 14.10
N GLN A 128 -12.86 -11.42 15.08
CA GLN A 128 -13.03 -9.97 15.14
C GLN A 128 -11.73 -9.19 15.33
N ALA A 129 -10.73 -9.79 15.98
CA ALA A 129 -9.43 -9.16 16.18
C ALA A 129 -8.70 -8.97 14.83
N THR A 130 -8.69 -10.01 13.99
CA THR A 130 -8.11 -9.94 12.65
C THR A 130 -8.92 -9.01 11.74
N ALA A 131 -10.25 -9.07 11.78
CA ALA A 131 -11.10 -8.17 11.00
C ALA A 131 -10.81 -6.70 11.35
N SER A 132 -10.79 -6.36 12.63
CA SER A 132 -10.50 -4.99 13.08
C SER A 132 -9.09 -4.51 12.70
N LEU A 133 -8.11 -5.42 12.65
CA LEU A 133 -6.76 -5.09 12.18
C LEU A 133 -6.75 -4.73 10.69
N ALA A 134 -7.37 -5.58 9.86
CA ALA A 134 -7.49 -5.33 8.43
C ALA A 134 -8.27 -4.04 8.12
N GLU A 135 -9.35 -3.75 8.86
CA GLU A 135 -10.11 -2.50 8.71
C GLU A 135 -9.25 -1.26 8.94
N ARG A 136 -8.41 -1.26 9.98
CA ARG A 136 -7.49 -0.13 10.23
C ARG A 136 -6.55 0.09 9.04
N HIS A 137 -5.98 -0.99 8.51
CA HIS A 137 -5.05 -0.90 7.37
C HIS A 137 -5.74 -0.43 6.09
N ILE A 138 -7.01 -0.84 5.85
CA ILE A 138 -7.84 -0.30 4.76
C ILE A 138 -7.98 1.22 4.91
N ARG A 139 -8.35 1.71 6.11
CA ARG A 139 -8.57 3.16 6.33
C ARG A 139 -7.30 3.99 6.13
N ASP A 140 -6.16 3.47 6.58
CA ASP A 140 -4.86 4.11 6.38
C ASP A 140 -4.55 4.24 4.89
N TYR A 141 -4.69 3.14 4.13
CA TYR A 141 -4.37 3.16 2.70
C TYR A 141 -5.38 3.90 1.86
N THR A 142 -6.68 3.86 2.14
CA THR A 142 -7.65 4.70 1.41
C THR A 142 -7.37 6.17 1.61
N SER A 143 -6.96 6.59 2.81
CA SER A 143 -6.53 7.97 3.07
C SER A 143 -5.28 8.35 2.28
N ALA A 144 -4.29 7.45 2.17
CA ALA A 144 -3.07 7.68 1.41
C ALA A 144 -3.31 7.70 -0.12
N ILE A 145 -4.18 6.83 -0.62
CA ILE A 145 -4.64 6.79 -2.02
C ILE A 145 -5.22 8.14 -2.42
N GLU A 146 -6.10 8.71 -1.59
CA GLU A 146 -6.64 10.04 -1.87
C GLU A 146 -5.58 11.13 -1.78
N GLY A 147 -4.62 11.01 -0.86
CA GLY A 147 -3.45 11.89 -0.82
C GLY A 147 -2.69 11.93 -2.14
N ILE A 148 -2.46 10.77 -2.77
CA ILE A 148 -1.82 10.70 -4.10
C ILE A 148 -2.71 11.35 -5.17
N ASN A 149 -4.01 11.06 -5.18
CA ASN A 149 -4.96 11.65 -6.14
C ASN A 149 -4.91 13.19 -6.10
N GLN A 150 -4.76 13.79 -4.91
CA GLN A 150 -4.70 15.25 -4.78
C GLN A 150 -3.39 15.88 -5.30
N ILE A 151 -2.30 15.12 -5.38
CA ILE A 151 -0.98 15.67 -5.74
C ILE A 151 -0.50 15.24 -7.14
N ILE A 152 -1.06 14.21 -7.74
CA ILE A 152 -0.49 13.60 -8.96
C ILE A 152 -0.38 14.59 -10.14
N ALA A 153 -1.36 15.48 -10.33
CA ALA A 153 -1.31 16.49 -11.39
C ALA A 153 -0.18 17.50 -11.19
N ASP A 154 0.09 17.89 -9.94
CA ASP A 154 1.20 18.78 -9.56
C ASP A 154 2.55 18.10 -9.85
N VAL A 155 2.66 16.82 -9.52
CA VAL A 155 3.87 16.03 -9.80
C VAL A 155 4.11 15.85 -11.30
N VAL A 156 3.07 15.60 -12.10
CA VAL A 156 3.18 15.54 -13.56
C VAL A 156 3.66 16.89 -14.11
N ALA A 157 3.11 18.01 -13.63
CA ALA A 157 3.57 19.34 -14.02
C ALA A 157 5.04 19.58 -13.67
N TRP A 158 5.51 19.10 -12.53
CA TRP A 158 6.91 19.17 -12.13
C TRP A 158 7.82 18.34 -13.05
N ASP A 159 7.44 17.11 -13.38
CA ASP A 159 8.20 16.26 -14.31
C ASP A 159 8.31 16.92 -15.70
N LEU A 160 7.21 17.50 -16.21
CA LEU A 160 7.20 18.21 -17.50
C LEU A 160 8.12 19.43 -17.50
N ARG A 161 8.15 20.21 -16.42
CA ARG A 161 9.06 21.36 -16.26
C ARG A 161 10.52 20.92 -16.23
N ASN A 162 10.82 19.82 -15.56
CA ASN A 162 12.17 19.27 -15.54
C ASN A 162 12.61 18.76 -16.91
N ASP A 163 11.66 18.36 -17.76
CA ASP A 163 11.89 18.04 -19.17
C ASP A 163 11.99 19.28 -20.08
N GLY A 164 11.96 20.49 -19.49
CA GLY A 164 12.13 21.77 -20.20
C GLY A 164 10.88 22.26 -20.93
N LEU A 165 9.71 21.70 -20.61
CA LEU A 165 8.44 22.08 -21.21
C LEU A 165 7.81 23.25 -20.45
N ASP A 166 7.15 24.14 -21.21
CA ASP A 166 6.29 25.16 -20.63
C ASP A 166 4.97 24.53 -20.19
N VAL A 167 4.55 24.83 -18.96
CA VAL A 167 3.42 24.15 -18.31
C VAL A 167 2.41 25.18 -17.85
N ASP A 168 1.20 25.08 -18.40
CA ASP A 168 0.05 25.82 -17.93
C ASP A 168 -0.36 25.35 -16.53
N GLN A 169 -0.21 26.23 -15.54
CA GLN A 169 -0.54 25.92 -14.15
C GLN A 169 -2.05 25.82 -13.92
N SER A 170 -2.92 26.43 -14.75
CA SER A 170 -4.38 26.30 -14.57
C SER A 170 -4.84 24.86 -14.81
N ALA A 171 -4.21 24.17 -15.77
CA ALA A 171 -4.51 22.77 -16.09
C ALA A 171 -4.27 21.83 -14.91
N VAL A 172 -3.33 22.14 -14.00
CA VAL A 172 -3.09 21.36 -12.77
C VAL A 172 -4.32 21.41 -11.86
N GLN A 173 -4.80 22.62 -11.56
CA GLN A 173 -5.96 22.83 -10.70
C GLN A 173 -7.23 22.23 -11.32
N GLU A 174 -7.46 22.52 -12.61
CA GLU A 174 -8.60 21.99 -13.35
C GLU A 174 -8.62 20.46 -13.37
N THR A 175 -7.46 19.81 -13.51
CA THR A 175 -7.36 18.35 -13.50
C THR A 175 -7.73 17.77 -12.13
N THR A 176 -7.19 18.34 -11.04
CA THR A 176 -7.52 17.88 -9.68
C THR A 176 -8.99 18.06 -9.37
N GLU A 177 -9.58 19.22 -9.70
CA GLU A 177 -11.01 19.49 -9.49
C GLU A 177 -11.89 18.53 -10.30
N LYS A 178 -11.53 18.30 -11.57
CA LYS A 178 -12.26 17.38 -12.43
C LYS A 178 -12.20 15.93 -11.91
N LEU A 179 -11.04 15.48 -11.45
CA LEU A 179 -10.89 14.13 -10.86
C LEU A 179 -11.78 14.00 -9.61
N ASN A 180 -11.75 14.98 -8.72
CA ASN A 180 -12.58 15.00 -7.51
C ASN A 180 -14.09 14.94 -7.83
N ASN A 181 -14.52 15.62 -8.89
CA ASN A 181 -15.92 15.56 -9.34
C ASN A 181 -16.27 14.17 -9.89
N ILE A 182 -15.41 13.57 -10.72
CA ILE A 182 -15.63 12.22 -11.29
C ILE A 182 -15.78 11.17 -10.17
N TRP A 183 -14.91 11.19 -9.15
CA TRP A 183 -15.02 10.25 -8.03
C TRP A 183 -16.34 10.42 -7.27
N ARG A 184 -16.77 11.65 -7.05
CA ARG A 184 -18.04 11.94 -6.35
C ARG A 184 -19.25 11.52 -7.17
N GLU A 185 -19.22 11.69 -8.48
CA GLU A 185 -20.29 11.28 -9.39
C GLU A 185 -20.38 9.75 -9.54
N THR A 186 -19.27 9.05 -9.36
CA THR A 186 -19.18 7.58 -9.50
C THR A 186 -19.29 6.83 -8.17
N GLU A 187 -19.43 7.55 -7.05
CA GLU A 187 -19.67 6.93 -5.74
C GLU A 187 -20.93 6.03 -5.79
N PRO A 188 -20.82 4.74 -5.42
CA PRO A 188 -21.97 3.85 -5.45
C PRO A 188 -23.07 4.36 -4.52
N SER A 189 -24.25 4.67 -5.09
CA SER A 189 -25.43 4.96 -4.28
C SER A 189 -25.77 3.75 -3.42
N VAL A 190 -25.72 3.89 -2.09
CA VAL A 190 -26.26 2.88 -1.19
C VAL A 190 -27.78 2.83 -1.41
N LYS A 191 -28.27 1.72 -1.98
CA LYS A 191 -29.70 1.43 -2.10
C LYS A 191 -30.15 0.53 -0.96
#